data_AF-A0A2N8LB77-F1
#
_entry.id   AF-A0A2N8LB77-F1
#
_cell.length_a   1.000
_cell.length_b   1.000
_cell.length_c   1.000
_cell.angle_alpha   90.00
_cell.angle_beta   90.00
_cell.angle_gamma   90.00
#
_symmetry.space_group_name_H-M   'P 1'
#
loop_
_entity.id
_entity.type
_entity.pdbx_description
1 polymer ?
#
loop_
_entity_poly.entity_id
_entity_poly.type
_entity_poly.pdbx_seq_one_letter_code
_entity_poly.pdbx_strand_id
1 'polypeptide(L)'
;MKKSYSVIYQSVLIGSIVLISKVIESLLPFVMPASVIGLVLMFLALSFNVIKLEQVETVGDALVNNIGLFFVPAGVSVVKSLGLLQANFVLDMVLIFASTLILLVATGWMTQLVLQLNAGTVLNNGRDFAQTHQPQAKLMANNNVFAK
;
A
#
# COMPACT_ATOMS: atom_id res chain seq x y z
N MET A 1 -9.63 -13.24 21.53
CA MET A 1 -9.18 -12.38 22.64
C MET A 1 -8.05 -11.50 22.11
N LYS A 2 -8.31 -10.20 21.83
CA LYS A 2 -7.27 -9.28 21.32
C LYS A 2 -6.21 -9.11 22.40
N LYS A 3 -4.99 -9.60 22.16
CA LYS A 3 -3.88 -9.46 23.10
C LYS A 3 -3.36 -8.04 22.99
N SER A 4 -3.57 -7.23 24.02
CA SER A 4 -3.12 -5.84 24.05
C SER A 4 -1.60 -5.80 24.27
N TYR A 5 -0.86 -5.48 23.23
CA TYR A 5 0.59 -5.28 23.31
C TYR A 5 0.88 -3.81 23.63
N SER A 6 1.77 -3.58 24.60
CA SER A 6 2.18 -2.22 24.97
C SER A 6 2.75 -1.47 23.76
N VAL A 7 2.34 -0.22 23.59
CA VAL A 7 2.79 0.67 22.49
C VAL A 7 4.31 0.74 22.36
N ILE A 8 5.04 0.66 23.49
CA ILE A 8 6.51 0.65 23.49
C ILE A 8 7.05 -0.58 22.76
N TYR A 9 6.45 -1.74 23.01
CA TYR A 9 6.84 -2.99 22.34
C TYR A 9 6.59 -2.92 20.84
N GLN A 10 5.43 -2.40 20.43
CA GLN A 10 5.09 -2.25 19.01
C GLN A 10 6.07 -1.30 18.29
N SER A 11 6.41 -0.16 18.90
CA SER A 11 7.38 0.79 18.35
C SER A 11 8.78 0.18 18.18
N VAL A 12 9.25 -0.57 19.19
CA VAL A 12 10.55 -1.25 19.12
C VAL A 12 10.56 -2.33 18.04
N LEU A 13 9.45 -3.04 17.86
CA LEU A 13 9.34 -4.09 16.85
C LEU A 13 9.33 -3.51 15.42
N ILE A 14 8.59 -2.42 15.17
CA ILE A 14 8.64 -1.72 13.87
C ILE A 14 10.06 -1.16 13.63
N GLY A 15 10.67 -0.56 14.66
CA GLY A 15 12.02 -0.01 14.57
C GLY A 15 13.10 -1.06 14.32
N SER A 16 13.00 -2.24 14.95
CA SER A 16 13.96 -3.33 14.75
C SER A 16 13.89 -3.89 13.33
N ILE A 17 12.69 -4.01 12.76
CA ILE A 17 12.50 -4.42 11.36
C ILE A 17 13.18 -3.44 10.42
N VAL A 18 12.97 -2.13 10.60
CA VAL A 18 13.62 -1.10 9.77
C VAL A 18 15.16 -1.14 9.92
N LEU A 19 15.66 -1.38 11.13
CA LEU A 19 17.10 -1.50 11.38
C LEU A 19 17.70 -2.73 10.67
N ILE A 20 17.01 -3.87 10.74
CA ILE A 20 17.38 -5.09 10.00
C ILE A 20 17.35 -4.81 8.50
N SER A 21 16.32 -4.13 7.99
CA SER A 21 16.22 -3.76 6.58
C SER A 21 17.35 -2.88 6.11
N LYS A 22 17.86 -1.97 6.96
CA LYS A 22 19.03 -1.14 6.64
C LYS A 22 20.33 -1.94 6.61
N VAL A 23 20.46 -2.94 7.48
CA VAL A 23 21.59 -3.89 7.43
C VAL A 23 21.53 -4.71 6.15
N ILE A 24 20.34 -5.18 5.76
CA ILE A 24 20.11 -5.91 4.52
C ILE A 24 20.43 -5.02 3.31
N GLU A 25 19.97 -3.77 3.28
CA GLU A 25 20.30 -2.79 2.23
C GLU A 25 21.82 -2.68 2.04
N SER A 26 22.58 -2.58 3.14
CA SER A 26 24.04 -2.46 3.09
C SER A 26 24.76 -3.72 2.57
N LEU A 27 24.11 -4.88 2.63
CA LEU A 27 24.67 -6.16 2.16
C LEU A 27 24.29 -6.45 0.70
N LEU A 28 23.22 -5.85 0.19
CA LEU A 28 22.79 -6.04 -1.19
C LEU A 28 23.59 -5.17 -2.16
N PRO A 29 24.04 -5.72 -3.30
CA PRO A 29 24.72 -4.97 -4.36
C PRO A 29 23.78 -4.10 -5.22
N PHE A 30 22.50 -4.00 -4.86
CA PHE A 30 21.47 -3.27 -5.60
C PHE A 30 20.85 -2.15 -4.72
N VAL A 31 20.55 -1.01 -5.35
CA VAL A 31 19.93 0.17 -4.73
C VAL A 31 18.43 -0.05 -4.45
N MET A 32 18.11 -0.85 -3.42
CA MET A 32 16.76 -0.86 -2.83
C MET A 32 16.73 0.05 -1.60
N PRO A 33 15.73 0.94 -1.48
CA PRO A 33 15.54 1.66 -0.22
C PRO A 33 15.21 0.69 0.92
N ALA A 34 15.84 0.83 2.10
CA ALA A 34 15.51 0.04 3.30
C ALA A 34 14.01 0.04 3.64
N SER A 35 13.26 1.11 3.32
CA SER A 35 11.82 1.18 3.56
C SER A 35 11.05 0.10 2.79
N VAL A 36 11.42 -0.17 1.54
CA VAL A 36 10.77 -1.20 0.71
C VAL A 36 11.10 -2.59 1.25
N ILE A 37 12.37 -2.82 1.62
CA ILE A 37 12.82 -4.07 2.24
C ILE A 37 12.05 -4.31 3.55
N GLY A 38 11.87 -3.27 4.38
CA GLY A 38 11.14 -3.36 5.64
C GLY A 38 9.67 -3.69 5.46
N LEU A 39 9.02 -3.13 4.43
CA LEU A 39 7.65 -3.48 4.08
C LEU A 39 7.52 -4.96 3.70
N VAL A 40 8.42 -5.47 2.86
CA VAL A 40 8.44 -6.89 2.46
C VAL A 40 8.73 -7.78 3.66
N LEU A 41 9.69 -7.41 4.50
CA LEU A 41 10.08 -8.19 5.68
C LEU A 41 8.96 -8.25 6.71
N MET A 42 8.28 -7.13 6.97
CA MET A 42 7.10 -7.06 7.81
C MET A 42 5.98 -7.94 7.26
N PHE A 43 5.71 -7.84 5.95
CA PHE A 43 4.68 -8.64 5.28
C PHE A 43 4.96 -10.14 5.37
N LEU A 44 6.20 -10.56 5.18
CA LEU A 44 6.61 -11.96 5.33
C LEU A 44 6.48 -12.42 6.79
N ALA A 45 6.94 -11.62 7.75
CA ALA A 45 6.83 -11.94 9.17
C ALA A 45 5.37 -12.11 9.63
N LEU A 46 4.46 -11.32 9.05
CA LEU A 46 3.02 -11.44 9.26
C LEU A 46 2.44 -12.69 8.58
N SER A 47 2.88 -12.97 7.35
CA SER A 47 2.44 -14.13 6.55
C SER A 47 2.86 -15.45 7.19
N PHE A 48 4.05 -15.51 7.78
CA PHE A 48 4.55 -16.67 8.54
C PHE A 48 3.96 -16.77 9.95
N ASN A 49 3.05 -15.86 10.34
CA ASN A 49 2.45 -15.74 11.68
C ASN A 49 3.49 -15.62 12.81
N VAL A 50 4.72 -15.24 12.49
CA VAL A 50 5.79 -14.98 13.48
C VAL A 50 5.44 -13.73 14.29
N ILE A 51 4.85 -12.75 13.61
CA ILE A 51 4.36 -11.50 14.18
C ILE A 51 2.85 -11.44 13.93
N LYS A 52 2.06 -11.17 14.97
CA LYS A 52 0.62 -10.95 14.83
C LYS A 52 0.36 -9.49 14.48
N LEU A 53 -0.64 -9.23 13.63
CA LEU A 53 -1.00 -7.87 13.21
C LEU A 53 -1.26 -6.96 14.43
N GLU A 54 -1.84 -7.51 15.50
CA GLU A 54 -2.13 -6.82 16.76
C GLU A 54 -0.88 -6.28 17.47
N GLN A 55 0.33 -6.75 17.11
CA GLN A 55 1.61 -6.28 17.65
C GLN A 55 2.15 -5.03 16.95
N VAL A 56 1.59 -4.63 15.82
CA VAL A 56 2.07 -3.47 15.04
C VAL A 56 0.97 -2.50 14.66
N GLU A 57 -0.30 -2.93 14.68
CA GLU A 57 -1.48 -2.17 14.24
C GLU A 57 -1.59 -0.82 14.96
N THR A 58 -1.52 -0.79 16.30
CA THR A 58 -1.77 0.45 17.05
C THR A 58 -0.74 1.54 16.77
N VAL A 59 0.55 1.19 16.76
CA VAL A 59 1.62 2.15 16.49
C VAL A 59 1.72 2.45 15.00
N GLY A 60 1.53 1.47 14.12
CA GLY A 60 1.48 1.66 12.67
C GLY A 60 0.41 2.67 12.27
N ASP A 61 -0.82 2.50 12.78
CA ASP A 61 -1.92 3.42 12.54
C ASP A 61 -1.65 4.81 13.12
N ALA A 62 -1.05 4.89 14.31
CA ALA A 62 -0.65 6.18 14.89
C ALA A 62 0.38 6.91 14.02
N LEU A 63 1.38 6.20 13.47
CA LEU A 63 2.38 6.77 12.57
C LEU A 63 1.77 7.23 11.25
N VAL A 64 0.87 6.43 10.66
CA VAL A 64 0.18 6.77 9.40
C VAL A 64 -0.78 7.94 9.59
N ASN A 65 -1.55 7.96 10.68
CA ASN A 65 -2.43 9.08 11.01
C ASN A 65 -1.65 10.39 11.24
N ASN A 66 -0.40 10.29 11.69
CA ASN A 66 0.50 11.44 11.88
C ASN A 66 1.58 11.54 10.80
N ILE A 67 1.36 10.99 9.59
CA ILE A 67 2.37 10.98 8.52
C ILE A 67 2.81 12.40 8.14
N GLY A 68 1.91 13.37 8.26
CA GLY A 68 2.19 14.81 8.10
C GLY A 68 3.37 15.31 8.94
N LEU A 69 3.53 14.81 10.17
CA LEU A 69 4.63 15.18 11.05
C LEU A 69 5.98 14.77 10.45
N PHE A 70 6.07 13.60 9.82
CA PHE A 70 7.29 13.10 9.18
C PHE A 70 7.60 13.83 7.86
N PHE A 71 6.60 14.43 7.22
CA PHE A 71 6.81 15.26 6.04
C PHE A 71 7.42 16.63 6.36
N VAL A 72 7.26 17.16 7.58
CA VAL A 72 7.82 18.48 7.95
C VAL A 72 9.36 18.49 7.87
N PRO A 73 10.11 17.57 8.53
CA PRO A 73 11.57 17.53 8.40
C PRO A 73 12.04 17.30 6.95
N ALA A 74 11.35 16.42 6.21
CA ALA A 74 11.65 16.15 4.82
C ALA A 74 11.46 17.40 3.94
N GLY A 75 10.35 18.12 4.13
CA GLY A 75 10.03 19.36 3.42
C GLY A 75 11.02 20.48 3.70
N VAL A 76 11.44 20.66 4.96
CA VAL A 76 12.46 21.67 5.32
C VAL A 76 13.79 21.38 4.61
N SER A 77 14.17 20.11 4.45
CA SER A 77 15.36 19.72 3.69
C SER A 77 15.28 20.10 2.21
N VAL A 78 14.10 19.95 1.61
CA VAL A 78 13.83 20.39 0.22
C VAL A 78 13.90 21.92 0.11
N VAL A 79 13.30 22.65 1.05
CA VAL A 79 13.33 24.12 1.07
C VAL A 79 14.77 24.65 1.14
N LYS A 80 15.64 24.00 1.92
CA LYS A 80 17.07 24.35 1.98
C LYS A 80 17.79 24.13 0.64
N SER A 81 17.28 23.24 -0.19
CA SER A 81 17.85 22.88 -1.49
C SER A 81 17.17 23.57 -2.68
N LEU A 82 16.31 24.57 -2.43
CA LEU A 82 15.55 25.27 -3.48
C LEU A 82 16.44 25.93 -4.54
N GLY A 83 17.65 26.35 -4.18
CA GLY A 83 18.59 26.93 -5.15
C GLY A 83 18.97 25.97 -6.27
N LEU A 84 19.03 24.65 -6.00
CA LEU A 84 19.30 23.62 -7.00
C LEU A 84 18.07 23.34 -7.89
N LEU A 85 16.88 23.31 -7.28
CA LEU A 85 15.62 23.13 -7.99
C LEU A 85 15.29 24.33 -8.90
N GLN A 86 15.61 25.55 -8.47
CA GLN A 86 15.32 26.76 -9.25
C GLN A 86 16.15 26.82 -10.54
N ALA A 87 17.35 26.24 -10.55
CA ALA A 87 18.22 26.21 -11.73
C ALA A 87 17.62 25.41 -12.90
N ASN A 88 16.83 24.36 -12.62
CA ASN A 88 16.26 23.46 -13.63
C ASN A 88 14.75 23.22 -13.41
N PHE A 89 14.03 24.20 -12.86
CA PHE A 89 12.64 24.03 -12.43
C PHE A 89 11.70 23.46 -13.51
N VAL A 90 11.86 23.93 -14.76
CA VAL A 90 11.05 23.45 -15.90
C VAL A 90 11.34 21.98 -16.21
N LEU A 91 12.61 21.57 -16.14
CA LEU A 91 13.01 20.19 -16.42
C LEU A 91 12.55 19.23 -15.31
N ASP A 92 12.69 19.64 -14.05
CA ASP A 92 12.21 18.87 -12.89
C ASP A 92 10.69 18.70 -12.90
N MET A 93 9.95 19.75 -13.25
CA MET A 93 8.48 19.69 -13.31
C MET A 93 8.01 18.73 -14.40
N VAL A 94 8.60 18.80 -15.60
CA VAL A 94 8.30 17.86 -16.69
C VAL A 94 8.71 16.43 -16.30
N LEU A 95 9.85 16.25 -15.65
CA LEU A 95 10.34 14.95 -15.20
C LEU A 95 9.38 14.30 -14.21
N ILE A 96 8.91 15.04 -13.18
CA ILE A 96 7.99 14.53 -12.17
C ILE A 96 6.65 14.13 -12.80
N PHE A 97 6.10 14.98 -13.67
CA PHE A 97 4.85 14.66 -14.37
C PHE A 97 5.00 13.43 -15.27
N ALA A 98 6.07 13.38 -16.07
CA ALA A 98 6.34 12.25 -16.94
C ALA A 98 6.56 10.97 -16.14
N SER A 99 7.38 10.98 -15.09
CA SER A 99 7.66 9.81 -14.25
C SER A 99 6.41 9.32 -13.53
N THR A 100 5.55 10.23 -13.05
CA THR A 100 4.29 9.87 -12.42
C THR A 100 3.35 9.21 -13.41
N LEU A 101 3.22 9.76 -14.62
CA LEU A 101 2.38 9.17 -15.67
C LEU A 101 2.87 7.79 -16.10
N ILE A 102 4.18 7.66 -16.33
CA ILE A 102 4.83 6.39 -16.68
C ILE A 102 4.64 5.35 -15.57
N LEU A 103 4.83 5.73 -14.31
CA LEU A 103 4.62 4.86 -13.15
C LEU A 103 3.17 4.38 -13.08
N LEU A 104 2.20 5.26 -13.28
CA LEU A 104 0.77 4.91 -13.26
C LEU A 104 0.42 3.96 -14.40
N VAL A 105 0.89 4.23 -15.62
CA VAL A 105 0.67 3.35 -16.79
C VAL A 105 1.32 1.99 -16.57
N ALA A 106 2.57 1.95 -16.10
CA ALA A 106 3.28 0.71 -15.82
C ALA A 106 2.59 -0.11 -14.73
N THR A 107 2.15 0.53 -13.65
CA THR A 107 1.42 -0.13 -12.54
C THR A 107 0.07 -0.67 -13.02
N GLY A 108 -0.66 0.11 -13.82
CA GLY A 108 -1.92 -0.31 -14.43
C GLY A 108 -1.74 -1.49 -15.38
N TRP A 109 -0.72 -1.43 -16.25
CA TRP A 109 -0.42 -2.52 -17.19
C TRP A 109 0.03 -3.79 -16.47
N MET A 110 0.87 -3.68 -15.44
CA MET A 110 1.26 -4.83 -14.61
C MET A 110 0.04 -5.49 -13.97
N THR A 111 -0.88 -4.69 -13.43
CA THR A 111 -2.14 -5.20 -12.86
C THR A 111 -2.98 -5.90 -13.93
N GLN A 112 -3.09 -5.31 -15.12
CA GLN A 112 -3.85 -5.90 -16.22
C GLN A 112 -3.24 -7.21 -16.73
N LEU A 113 -1.91 -7.31 -16.77
CA LEU A 113 -1.20 -8.53 -17.12
C LEU A 113 -1.49 -9.65 -16.10
N VAL A 114 -1.42 -9.35 -14.81
CA VAL A 114 -1.74 -10.30 -13.73
C VAL A 114 -3.20 -10.76 -13.80
N LEU A 115 -4.13 -9.85 -14.13
CA LEU A 115 -5.55 -10.19 -14.31
C LEU A 115 -5.79 -11.05 -15.55
N GLN A 116 -5.08 -10.82 -16.65
CA GLN A 116 -5.21 -11.62 -17.87
C GLN A 116 -4.72 -13.05 -17.69
N LEU A 117 -3.67 -13.27 -16.89
CA LEU A 117 -3.19 -14.61 -16.53
C LEU A 117 -4.21 -15.39 -15.68
N ASN A 118 -5.04 -14.69 -14.88
CA ASN A 118 -6.09 -15.26 -14.03
C ASN A 118 -7.51 -14.90 -14.51
N ALA A 119 -7.69 -14.63 -15.81
CA ALA A 119 -8.94 -14.09 -16.35
C ALA A 119 -10.15 -15.00 -16.08
N GLY A 120 -9.95 -16.32 -16.07
CA GLY A 120 -10.98 -17.30 -15.73
C GLY A 120 -11.52 -17.12 -14.30
N THR A 121 -10.66 -16.87 -13.33
CA THR A 121 -11.01 -16.80 -11.91
C THR A 121 -11.66 -15.46 -11.53
N VAL A 122 -11.20 -14.36 -12.13
CA VAL A 122 -11.72 -13.01 -11.83
C VAL A 122 -13.06 -12.77 -12.54
N LEU A 123 -13.24 -13.22 -13.78
CA LEU A 123 -14.53 -13.12 -14.47
C LEU A 123 -15.57 -14.08 -13.89
N ASN A 124 -15.16 -15.25 -13.40
CA ASN A 124 -16.08 -16.18 -12.71
C ASN A 124 -16.53 -15.59 -11.36
N ASN A 125 -15.60 -15.12 -10.52
CA ASN A 125 -15.95 -14.42 -9.28
C ASN A 125 -16.80 -13.17 -9.54
N GLY A 126 -16.45 -12.34 -10.53
CA GLY A 126 -17.23 -11.14 -10.89
C GLY A 126 -18.65 -11.45 -11.38
N ARG A 127 -18.85 -12.55 -12.12
CA ARG A 127 -20.17 -13.05 -12.51
C ARG A 127 -20.94 -13.61 -11.31
N ASP A 128 -20.27 -14.30 -10.41
CA ASP A 128 -20.87 -14.86 -9.19
C ASP A 128 -21.36 -13.74 -8.24
N PHE A 129 -20.61 -12.64 -8.09
CA PHE A 129 -21.04 -11.43 -7.37
C PHE A 129 -22.21 -10.72 -8.07
N ALA A 130 -22.21 -10.63 -9.40
CA ALA A 130 -23.33 -10.05 -10.15
C ALA A 130 -24.60 -10.92 -10.07
N GLN A 131 -24.46 -12.24 -10.00
CA GLN A 131 -25.58 -13.20 -9.89
C GLN A 131 -26.11 -13.39 -8.48
N THR A 132 -25.29 -13.24 -7.43
CA THR A 132 -25.75 -13.29 -6.03
C THR A 132 -26.55 -12.06 -5.61
N HIS A 133 -26.39 -10.92 -6.29
CA HIS A 133 -27.15 -9.69 -6.02
C HIS A 133 -28.28 -9.39 -7.04
N GLN A 134 -28.32 -10.06 -8.19
CA GLN A 134 -29.50 -10.06 -9.10
C GLN A 134 -30.76 -10.84 -8.65
N PRO A 135 -30.78 -11.77 -7.67
CA PRO A 135 -31.98 -12.56 -7.37
C PRO A 135 -33.11 -11.68 -6.86
N GLN A 136 -32.82 -10.61 -6.11
CA GLN A 136 -33.86 -9.79 -5.49
C GLN A 136 -34.64 -8.93 -6.50
N ALA A 137 -34.01 -8.43 -7.57
CA ALA A 137 -34.72 -7.68 -8.61
C ALA A 137 -35.66 -8.58 -9.44
N LYS A 138 -35.27 -9.84 -9.70
CA LYS A 138 -36.14 -10.82 -10.37
C LYS A 138 -37.25 -11.35 -9.45
N LEU A 139 -37.03 -11.39 -8.13
CA LEU A 139 -38.05 -11.74 -7.13
C LEU A 139 -39.07 -10.61 -6.92
N MET A 140 -38.69 -9.34 -7.13
CA MET A 140 -39.62 -8.19 -7.08
C MET A 140 -40.45 -8.03 -8.36
N ALA A 141 -39.94 -8.47 -9.52
CA ALA A 141 -40.67 -8.45 -10.79
C ALA A 141 -41.61 -9.66 -10.98
N ASN A 142 -41.32 -10.78 -10.32
CA ASN A 142 -42.14 -12.00 -10.35
C ASN A 142 -42.83 -12.24 -9.01
N ASN A 143 -43.43 -11.20 -8.45
CA ASN A 143 -44.42 -11.38 -7.41
C ASN A 143 -45.55 -10.40 -7.69
N ASN A 144 -46.72 -10.94 -8.07
CA ASN A 144 -47.93 -10.22 -8.42
C ASN A 144 -48.58 -9.54 -7.19
N VAL A 145 -47.81 -8.74 -6.46
CA VAL A 145 -48.18 -8.10 -5.20
C VAL A 145 -48.71 -6.67 -5.41
N PHE A 146 -48.56 -6.12 -6.62
CA PHE A 146 -49.11 -4.79 -6.99
C PHE A 146 -50.38 -4.84 -7.84
N ALA A 147 -50.94 -6.03 -8.08
CA ALA A 147 -52.09 -6.24 -8.96
C ALA A 147 -53.29 -6.88 -8.23
N LYS A 148 -53.54 -6.49 -6.97
CA LYS A 148 -54.82 -6.74 -6.31
C LYS A 148 -55.24 -5.55 -5.47
#